data_AF-A0A7V5R578-F1
#
_entry.id   AF-A0A7V5R578-F1
#
_cell.length_a   1.000
_cell.length_b   1.000
_cell.length_c   1.000
_cell.angle_alpha   90.00
_cell.angle_beta   90.00
_cell.angle_gamma   90.00
#
_symmetry.space_group_name_H-M   'P 1'
#
loop_
_entity.id
_entity.type
_entity.pdbx_description
1 polymer ?
#
loop_
_entity_poly.entity_id
_entity_poly.type
_entity_poly.pdbx_seq_one_letter_code
_entity_poly.pdbx_strand_id
1 'polypeptide(L)' 'GYYDRFLALEAPQATRIALAYQLQMVDTIHLKPHDQTMDMIITENSVYTCRRI' A
#
# COMPACT_ATOMS: atom_id res chain seq x y z
N GLY A 1 8.27 -8.38 -6.33
CA GLY A 1 7.48 -7.18 -6.62
C GLY A 1 7.18 -6.98 -8.08
N TYR A 2 6.11 -7.60 -8.60
CA TYR A 2 5.53 -7.12 -9.86
C TYR A 2 4.96 -5.71 -9.65
N TYR A 3 4.09 -5.56 -8.66
CA TYR A 3 3.54 -4.27 -8.25
C TYR A 3 4.62 -3.28 -7.82
N ASP A 4 5.64 -3.72 -7.07
CA ASP A 4 6.74 -2.83 -6.67
C ASP A 4 7.43 -2.20 -7.89
N ARG A 5 7.72 -3.01 -8.91
CA ARG A 5 8.35 -2.54 -10.14
C ARG A 5 7.41 -1.67 -10.97
N PHE A 6 6.17 -2.12 -11.18
CA PHE A 6 5.18 -1.39 -11.99
C PHE A 6 4.88 -0.02 -11.40
N LEU A 7 4.63 0.03 -10.09
CA LEU A 7 4.33 1.28 -9.38
C LEU A 7 5.54 2.20 -9.25
N ALA A 8 6.77 1.66 -9.29
CA ALA A 8 7.98 2.46 -9.30
C ALA A 8 8.32 3.03 -10.69
N LEU A 9 8.10 2.26 -11.76
CA LEU A 9 8.60 2.59 -13.10
C LEU A 9 7.51 3.09 -14.07
N GLU A 10 6.37 2.43 -14.13
CA GLU A 10 5.35 2.67 -15.15
C GLU A 10 4.21 3.57 -14.66
N ALA A 11 3.90 3.49 -13.36
CA ALA A 11 2.81 4.23 -12.74
C ALA A 11 3.20 4.95 -11.43
N PRO A 12 4.31 5.72 -11.38
CA PRO A 12 4.70 6.45 -10.18
C PRO A 12 3.65 7.46 -9.70
N GLN A 13 2.85 8.00 -10.63
CA GLN A 13 1.80 8.99 -10.39
C GLN A 13 0.45 8.40 -9.94
N ALA A 14 0.29 7.07 -9.99
CA ALA A 14 -1.00 6.47 -9.67
C ALA A 14 -1.33 6.63 -8.18
N THR A 15 -2.60 6.93 -7.90
CA THR A 15 -3.15 6.83 -6.54
C THR A 15 -3.29 5.36 -6.18
N ARG A 16 -2.66 4.96 -5.08
CA ARG A 16 -2.51 3.56 -4.66
C ARG A 16 -3.48 3.26 -3.52
N ILE A 17 -4.60 2.61 -3.84
CA ILE A 17 -5.63 2.23 -2.87
C ILE A 17 -5.68 0.71 -2.78
N ALA A 18 -5.36 0.17 -1.61
CA ALA A 18 -5.47 -1.26 -1.34
C ALA A 18 -6.85 -1.59 -0.75
N LEU A 19 -7.47 -2.66 -1.24
CA LEU A 19 -8.58 -3.31 -0.59
C LEU A 19 -8.04 -4.50 0.19
N ALA A 20 -8.40 -4.60 1.47
CA ALA A 20 -7.96 -5.67 2.34
C ALA A 20 -9.03 -6.01 3.37
N TYR A 21 -8.98 -7.20 3.96
CA TYR A 21 -9.77 -7.48 5.15
C TYR A 21 -9.13 -6.86 6.39
N GLN A 22 -9.93 -6.51 7.39
CA GLN A 22 -9.41 -6.00 8.66
C GLN A 22 -8.45 -7.01 9.32
N LEU A 23 -8.66 -8.32 9.12
CA LEU A 23 -7.77 -9.38 9.60
C LEU A 23 -6.34 -9.30 9.02
N GLN A 24 -6.16 -8.67 7.86
CA GLN A 24 -4.84 -8.51 7.23
C GLN A 24 -4.07 -7.30 7.78
N MET A 25 -4.72 -6.45 8.58
CA MET A 25 -4.06 -5.31 9.23
C MET A 25 -3.19 -5.82 10.38
N VAL A 26 -1.92 -5.46 10.36
CA VAL A 26 -0.93 -5.80 11.39
C VAL A 26 -0.15 -4.54 11.78
N ASP A 27 0.36 -4.50 13.01
CA ASP A 27 1.05 -3.31 13.53
C ASP A 27 2.33 -2.99 12.75
N THR A 28 3.06 -4.01 12.32
CA THR A 28 4.32 -3.85 11.59
C THR A 28 4.52 -4.94 10.56
N ILE A 29 5.20 -4.57 9.46
CA ILE A 29 5.69 -5.49 8.44
C ILE A 29 7.16 -5.21 8.16
N HIS A 30 7.88 -6.22 7.70
CA HIS A 30 9.27 -6.07 7.29
C HIS A 30 9.34 -5.47 5.89
N LEU A 31 9.50 -4.15 5.83
CA LEU A 31 9.68 -3.41 4.57
C LEU A 31 11.10 -3.59 4.03
N LYS A 32 11.20 -3.82 2.73
CA LYS A 32 12.45 -3.77 1.96
C LYS A 32 12.58 -2.44 1.23
N PRO A 33 13.80 -2.02 0.84
CA PRO A 33 14.01 -0.73 0.16
C PRO A 33 13.25 -0.53 -1.15
N HIS A 34 12.81 -1.62 -1.81
CA HIS A 34 12.08 -1.56 -3.06
C HIS A 34 10.56 -1.61 -2.88
N ASP A 35 10.06 -1.89 -1.67
CA ASP A 35 8.63 -2.06 -1.42
C ASP A 35 7.90 -0.73 -1.60
N GLN A 36 6.77 -0.80 -2.28
CA GLN A 36 5.96 0.39 -2.58
C GLN A 36 4.85 0.58 -1.55
N THR A 37 4.81 1.77 -0.93
CA THR A 37 3.74 2.15 0.00
C THR A 37 2.44 2.50 -0.74
N MET A 38 1.32 2.32 -0.04
CA MET A 38 -0.02 2.72 -0.47
C MET A 38 -0.35 4.12 0.04
N ASP A 39 -1.30 4.79 -0.62
CA ASP A 39 -1.87 6.06 -0.16
C ASP A 39 -3.09 5.83 0.74
N MET A 40 -3.79 4.72 0.54
CA MET A 40 -4.97 4.37 1.32
C MET A 40 -5.15 2.86 1.39
N ILE A 41 -5.71 2.39 2.51
CA ILE A 41 -6.16 1.02 2.70
C ILE A 41 -7.63 1.06 3.14
N ILE A 42 -8.48 0.30 2.46
CA ILE A 42 -9.91 0.20 2.78
C ILE A 42 -10.20 -1.23 3.23
N THR A 43 -10.82 -1.36 4.40
CA THR A 43 -11.33 -2.62 4.93
C THR A 43 -12.84 -2.57 5.09
N GLU A 44 -13.43 -3.70 5.44
CA GLU A 44 -14.86 -3.79 5.80
C GLU A 44 -15.21 -2.95 7.04
N ASN A 45 -14.22 -2.57 7.86
CA ASN A 45 -14.44 -1.84 9.11
C ASN A 45 -14.02 -0.36 9.04
N SER A 46 -13.06 0.03 8.20
CA SER A 46 -12.47 1.38 8.24
C SER A 46 -11.71 1.76 6.96
N VAL A 47 -11.47 3.06 6.81
CA VAL A 47 -10.61 3.64 5.76
C VAL A 47 -9.37 4.24 6.42
N TYR A 48 -8.19 3.77 6.02
CA TYR A 48 -6.90 4.23 6.52
C TYR A 48 -6.21 5.09 5.47
N THR A 49 -5.93 6.35 5.79
CA THR A 49 -5.15 7.24 4.90
C THR A 49 -3.67 7.17 5.30
N CYS A 50 -2.82 6.78 4.35
CA CYS A 50 -1.38 6.63 4.55
C CYS A 50 -0.67 7.84 3.96
N ARG A 51 0.17 8.50 4.76
CA ARG A 51 1.01 9.59 4.25
C ARG A 51 2.28 9.01 3.65
N ARG A 52 2.51 9.23 2.37
CA ARG A 52 3.82 8.97 1.76
C ARG A 52 4.83 9.97 2.31
N ILE A 53 5.94 9.46 2.84
CA ILE A 53 7.07 10.22 3.36
C ILE A 53 8.13 10.34 2.27
#